data_AF-A0A849ZYT6-F1
#
_entry.id   AF-A0A849ZYT6-F1
#
_cell.length_a   1.000
_cell.length_b   1.000
_cell.length_c   1.000
_cell.angle_alpha   90.00
_cell.angle_beta   90.00
_cell.angle_gamma   90.00
#
_symmetry.space_group_name_H-M   'P 1'
#
loop_
_entity.id
_entity.type
_entity.pdbx_description
1 polymer ?
#
loop_
_entity_poly.entity_id
_entity_poly.type
_entity_poly.pdbx_seq_one_letter_code
_entity_poly.pdbx_strand_id
1 'polypeptide(L)'
;MTETANGHPVLPDGNGGYGPCPELLTEDEAVMYLRLDSTGVRDPRQSLRFYREKGLLKATRVGRCLRYRRIELDRLLERLTKTRNR
;
A
#
# COMPACT_ATOMS: atom_id res chain seq x y z
N MET A 1 29.31 16.36 -10.88
CA MET A 1 28.01 16.17 -11.57
C MET A 1 27.15 15.39 -10.62
N THR A 2 26.12 16.02 -10.06
CA THR A 2 25.32 15.50 -8.96
C THR A 2 24.41 14.39 -9.47
N GLU A 3 24.77 13.15 -9.18
CA GLU A 3 23.89 11.99 -9.35
C GLU A 3 22.82 12.08 -8.26
N THR A 4 21.72 12.81 -8.54
CA THR A 4 20.52 12.69 -7.73
C THR A 4 20.03 11.26 -7.90
N ALA A 5 20.34 10.40 -6.93
CA ALA A 5 19.64 9.14 -6.74
C ALA A 5 18.18 9.50 -6.45
N ASN A 6 17.40 9.72 -7.52
CA ASN A 6 15.95 9.85 -7.47
C ASN A 6 15.44 8.46 -7.13
N GLY A 7 15.45 8.13 -5.83
CA GLY A 7 14.86 6.92 -5.27
C GLY A 7 13.34 6.99 -5.43
N HIS A 8 12.86 6.81 -6.65
CA HIS A 8 11.45 6.62 -6.90
C HIS A 8 11.04 5.31 -6.24
N PRO A 9 9.95 5.30 -5.44
CA PRO A 9 9.49 4.07 -4.84
C PRO A 9 9.15 3.09 -5.95
N VAL A 10 9.62 1.85 -5.79
CA VAL A 10 9.37 0.75 -6.72
C VAL A 10 8.50 -0.30 -6.05
N LEU A 11 7.67 -0.97 -6.85
CA LEU A 11 6.81 -2.06 -6.41
C LEU A 11 7.17 -3.32 -7.22
N PRO A 12 7.20 -4.52 -6.60
CA PRO A 12 7.32 -5.76 -7.38
C PRO A 12 6.16 -5.88 -8.35
N ASP A 13 6.45 -6.25 -9.60
CA ASP A 13 5.46 -6.39 -10.68
C ASP A 13 4.77 -7.76 -10.72
N GLY A 14 5.17 -8.68 -9.84
CA GLY A 14 4.68 -10.06 -9.80
C GLY A 14 5.36 -11.02 -10.79
N ASN A 15 6.23 -10.53 -11.68
CA ASN A 15 6.96 -11.32 -12.67
C ASN A 15 8.46 -11.47 -12.33
N GLY A 16 8.85 -11.13 -11.09
CA GLY A 16 10.25 -11.13 -10.64
C GLY A 16 11.00 -9.83 -10.96
N GLY A 17 10.31 -8.80 -11.46
CA GLY A 17 10.84 -7.47 -11.70
C GLY A 17 10.38 -6.44 -10.68
N TYR A 18 10.90 -5.22 -10.81
CA TYR A 18 10.48 -4.04 -10.03
C TYR A 18 10.11 -2.92 -10.99
N GLY A 19 8.91 -2.37 -10.83
CA GLY A 19 8.40 -1.23 -11.61
C GLY A 19 8.23 0.02 -10.74
N PRO A 20 8.04 1.20 -11.36
CA PRO A 20 7.71 2.41 -10.61
C PRO A 20 6.40 2.22 -9.83
N CYS A 21 6.38 2.61 -8.56
CA CYS A 21 5.17 2.53 -7.74
C CYS A 21 4.14 3.56 -8.23
N PRO A 22 2.97 3.12 -8.70
CA PRO A 22 1.95 4.04 -9.19
C PRO A 22 1.34 4.84 -8.03
N GLU A 23 0.79 6.02 -8.34
CA GLU A 23 0.04 6.82 -7.38
C GLU A 23 -1.27 6.17 -6.93
N LEU A 24 -1.85 5.34 -7.79
CA LEU A 24 -3.14 4.68 -7.58
C LEU A 24 -3.01 3.17 -7.75
N LEU A 25 -3.00 2.47 -6.62
CA LEU A 25 -2.77 1.04 -6.50
C LEU A 25 -4.09 0.26 -6.56
N THR A 26 -4.04 -0.92 -7.17
CA THR A 26 -5.04 -1.99 -7.01
C THR A 26 -5.01 -2.55 -5.59
N GLU A 27 -5.93 -3.46 -5.27
CA GLU A 27 -5.93 -4.16 -3.98
C GLU A 27 -4.69 -5.05 -3.82
N ASP A 28 -4.27 -5.76 -4.87
CA ASP A 28 -3.07 -6.60 -4.86
C ASP A 28 -1.79 -5.78 -4.69
N GLU A 29 -1.66 -4.68 -5.43
CA GLU A 29 -0.52 -3.77 -5.28
C GLU A 29 -0.48 -3.13 -3.89
N ALA A 30 -1.64 -2.80 -3.30
CA ALA A 30 -1.70 -2.29 -1.93
C ALA A 30 -1.30 -3.34 -0.89
N VAL A 31 -1.66 -4.61 -1.11
CA VAL A 31 -1.19 -5.75 -0.29
C VAL A 31 0.33 -5.84 -0.34
N MET A 32 0.92 -5.79 -1.55
CA MET A 32 2.38 -5.84 -1.74
C MET A 32 3.08 -4.62 -1.14
N TYR A 33 2.50 -3.43 -1.31
CA TYR A 33 3.03 -2.17 -0.75
C TYR A 33 3.15 -2.24 0.77
N LEU A 34 2.13 -2.79 1.43
CA LEU A 34 2.10 -2.98 2.88
C LEU A 34 2.78 -4.27 3.35
N ARG A 35 3.32 -5.08 2.44
CA ARG A 35 3.94 -6.38 2.70
C ARG A 35 3.03 -7.36 3.46
N LEU A 36 1.72 -7.25 3.27
CA LEU A 36 0.75 -8.12 3.92
C LEU A 36 0.81 -9.56 3.35
N ASP A 37 1.30 -9.71 2.13
CA ASP A 37 1.60 -10.99 1.47
C ASP A 37 2.72 -11.79 2.16
N SER A 38 3.67 -11.10 2.80
CA SER A 38 4.88 -11.70 3.36
C SER A 38 4.78 -12.04 4.86
N THR A 39 3.68 -11.68 5.52
CA THR A 39 3.53 -11.77 6.99
C THR A 39 2.81 -13.04 7.47
N GLY A 40 2.54 -13.99 6.57
CA GLY A 40 1.83 -15.24 6.90
C GLY A 40 0.32 -15.04 7.17
N VAL A 41 -0.23 -13.87 6.83
CA VAL A 41 -1.66 -13.60 6.93
C VAL A 41 -2.40 -14.44 5.88
N ARG A 42 -3.38 -15.23 6.35
CA ARG A 42 -4.14 -16.16 5.49
C ARG A 42 -4.96 -15.48 4.40
N ASP A 43 -5.45 -14.27 4.67
CA ASP A 43 -6.12 -13.41 3.69
C ASP A 43 -5.66 -11.94 3.86
N PRO A 44 -4.65 -11.49 3.07
CA PRO A 44 -4.14 -10.14 3.19
C PRO A 44 -5.16 -9.07 2.74
N ARG A 45 -6.14 -9.41 1.88
CA ARG A 45 -7.21 -8.48 1.47
C ARG A 45 -8.18 -8.20 2.62
N GLN A 46 -8.39 -9.18 3.49
CA GLN A 46 -9.17 -8.99 4.71
C GLN A 46 -8.56 -7.91 5.60
N SER A 47 -7.23 -7.79 5.66
CA SER A 47 -6.55 -6.72 6.41
C SER A 47 -6.86 -5.34 5.82
N LEU A 48 -6.82 -5.19 4.49
CA LEU A 48 -7.23 -3.94 3.81
C LEU A 48 -8.70 -3.61 4.06
N ARG A 49 -9.58 -4.62 4.10
CA ARG A 49 -10.98 -4.44 4.49
C ARG A 49 -11.12 -3.96 5.93
N PHE A 50 -10.43 -4.61 6.87
CA PHE A 50 -10.42 -4.23 8.27
C PHE A 50 -9.99 -2.77 8.48
N TYR A 51 -8.89 -2.33 7.84
CA TYR A 51 -8.45 -0.94 7.94
C TYR A 51 -9.46 0.06 7.39
N ARG A 52 -10.20 -0.29 6.32
CA ARG A 52 -11.29 0.55 5.79
C ARG A 52 -12.46 0.64 6.76
N GLU A 53 -12.90 -0.50 7.28
CA GLU A 53 -14.04 -0.57 8.21
C GLU A 53 -13.74 0.15 9.54
N LYS A 54 -12.48 0.16 9.97
CA LYS A 54 -12.01 0.95 11.13
C LYS A 54 -11.78 2.44 10.82
N GLY A 55 -12.00 2.89 9.59
CA GLY A 55 -11.76 4.27 9.16
C GLY A 55 -10.27 4.66 9.09
N LEU A 56 -9.36 3.70 9.21
CA LEU A 56 -7.92 3.91 9.18
C LEU A 56 -7.39 4.09 7.75
N LEU A 57 -8.02 3.44 6.78
CA LEU A 57 -7.63 3.47 5.37
C LEU A 57 -8.81 3.94 4.49
N LYS A 58 -8.54 4.89 3.59
CA LYS A 58 -9.50 5.35 2.59
C LYS A 58 -9.19 4.72 1.22
N ALA A 59 -10.22 4.17 0.58
CA ALA A 59 -10.15 3.72 -0.80
C ALA A 59 -10.93 4.67 -1.71
N THR A 60 -10.46 4.84 -2.94
CA THR A 60 -11.13 5.59 -3.99
C THR A 60 -11.86 4.60 -4.90
N ARG A 61 -13.16 4.81 -5.12
CA ARG A 61 -13.92 4.02 -6.09
C ARG A 61 -13.66 4.56 -7.49
N VAL A 62 -13.11 3.72 -8.37
CA VAL A 62 -12.86 4.04 -9.78
C VAL A 62 -13.60 3.00 -10.63
N GLY A 63 -14.70 3.43 -11.25
CA GLY A 63 -15.63 2.53 -11.92
C GLY A 63 -16.21 1.48 -10.96
N ARG A 64 -15.95 0.20 -11.26
CA ARG A 64 -16.40 -0.95 -10.44
C ARG A 64 -15.37 -1.41 -9.41
N CYS A 65 -14.16 -0.86 -9.42
CA CYS A 65 -13.07 -1.32 -8.59
C CYS A 65 -12.76 -0.31 -7.48
N LEU A 66 -12.25 -0.82 -6.36
CA LEU A 66 -11.64 -0.01 -5.31
C LEU A 66 -10.15 0.10 -5.60
N ARG A 67 -9.64 1.32 -5.46
CA ARG A 67 -8.24 1.66 -5.65
C ARG A 67 -7.73 2.39 -4.41
N TYR A 68 -6.43 2.32 -4.19
CA TYR A 68 -5.77 2.89 -3.02
C TYR A 68 -4.75 3.90 -3.49
N ARG A 69 -4.86 5.14 -3.02
CA ARG A 69 -3.79 6.10 -3.30
C ARG A 69 -2.60 5.80 -2.41
N ARG A 70 -1.40 5.90 -2.95
CA ARG A 70 -0.14 5.73 -2.22
C ARG A 70 -0.12 6.56 -0.93
N ILE A 71 -0.49 7.84 -1.03
CA ILE A 71 -0.57 8.75 0.13
C ILE A 71 -1.52 8.28 1.25
N GLU A 72 -2.59 7.55 0.94
CA GLU A 72 -3.51 7.02 1.97
C GLU A 72 -2.90 5.80 2.67
N LEU A 73 -2.11 4.99 1.95
CA LEU A 73 -1.33 3.90 2.54
C LEU A 73 -0.21 4.44 3.44
N ASP A 74 0.46 5.51 3.03
CA ASP A 74 1.48 6.18 3.86
C ASP A 74 0.88 6.73 5.15
N ARG A 75 -0.28 7.40 5.05
CA ARG A 75 -1.04 7.91 6.21
C ARG A 75 -1.48 6.78 7.14
N LEU A 76 -1.85 5.62 6.60
CA LEU A 76 -2.17 4.45 7.41
C LEU A 76 -0.95 4.03 8.24
N LEU A 77 0.22 3.89 7.61
CA LEU A 77 1.47 3.53 8.29
C LEU A 77 1.85 4.55 9.37
N GLU A 78 1.71 5.83 9.07
CA GLU A 78 1.94 6.92 10.04
C GLU A 78 1.03 6.79 11.27
N ARG A 79 -0.26 6.54 11.06
CA ARG A 79 -1.24 6.35 12.15
C ARG A 79 -0.92 5.11 12.98
N LEU A 80 -0.57 3.99 12.34
CA LEU A 80 -0.22 2.74 13.03
C LEU A 80 1.03 2.93 13.90
N THR A 81 2.03 3.65 13.37
CA THR A 81 3.27 3.96 14.10
C THR A 81 2.99 4.85 15.32
N LYS A 82 2.20 5.91 15.15
CA LYS A 82 1.81 6.82 16.25
C LYS A 82 0.99 6.11 17.33
N THR A 83 0.14 5.17 16.95
CA THR A 83 -0.73 4.44 17.89
C THR A 83 0.03 3.37 18.68
N ARG A 84 1.03 2.72 18.09
CA ARG A 84 1.79 1.63 18.73
C ARG A 84 2.86 2.14 19.71
N ASN A 85 3.42 3.33 19.48
CA ASN A 85 4.48 3.89 20.33
C ASN A 85 3.93 4.62 21.58
N ARG A 86 2.88 4.08 22.21
CA ARG A 86 2.26 4.60 23.43
C ARG A 86 2.02 3.47 24.40
#